data_AF-A0A936F1L5-F1
#
_entry.id   AF-A0A936F1L5-F1
#
_cell.length_a   1.000
_cell.length_b   1.000
_cell.length_c   1.000
_cell.angle_alpha   90.00
_cell.angle_beta   90.00
_cell.angle_gamma   90.00
#
_symmetry.space_group_name_H-M   'P 1'
#
loop_
_entity.id
_entity.type
_entity.pdbx_description
1 polymer ?
#
loop_
_entity_poly.entity_id
_entity_poly.type
_entity_poly.pdbx_seq_one_letter_code
_entity_poly.pdbx_strand_id
1 'polypeptide(L)'
;MRLAILGNSGSGKSTLARNLATRTGTPAVDLDTFAWEPGQVAVPRDPALAAADVAAFCATHQAWIIEGCYAELIRATLPHRPTLVFLEPGVEACLAHCRARPWEPHKYASKAEQDARLAFLLDWVRAYYTREGDLSLAAHQALFEAYEGPKQKLTAEPDEACVAALAQTGA
;
A
#
# COMPACT_ATOMS: atom_id res chain seq x y z
N MET A 1 -12.24 -11.43 -6.21
CA MET A 1 -11.89 -10.24 -5.41
C MET A 1 -10.91 -9.31 -6.14
N ARG A 2 -11.19 -8.01 -6.16
CA ARG A 2 -10.25 -6.95 -6.55
C ARG A 2 -10.20 -5.92 -5.44
N LEU A 3 -9.03 -5.71 -4.85
CA LEU A 3 -8.89 -4.85 -3.68
C LEU A 3 -7.63 -4.00 -3.80
N ALA A 4 -7.77 -2.69 -3.57
CA ALA A 4 -6.67 -1.74 -3.62
C ALA A 4 -6.49 -1.14 -2.22
N ILE A 5 -5.29 -1.21 -1.63
CA ILE A 5 -5.01 -0.71 -0.28
C ILE A 5 -4.03 0.48 -0.36
N LEU A 6 -4.49 1.63 0.11
CA LEU A 6 -3.74 2.89 0.14
C LEU A 6 -3.45 3.30 1.58
N GLY A 7 -2.35 4.01 1.82
CA GLY A 7 -2.02 4.60 3.12
C GLY A 7 -0.52 4.75 3.37
N ASN A 8 -0.19 5.43 4.47
CA ASN A 8 1.19 5.77 4.85
C ASN A 8 2.09 4.53 5.03
N SER A 9 3.41 4.71 4.97
CA SER A 9 4.35 3.69 5.44
C SER A 9 4.09 3.37 6.92
N GLY A 10 4.12 2.09 7.28
CA GLY A 10 3.80 1.64 8.64
C GLY A 10 2.31 1.58 8.97
N SER A 11 1.38 1.92 8.05
CA SER A 11 -0.06 1.87 8.38
C SER A 11 -0.64 0.45 8.50
N GLY A 12 0.11 -0.60 8.13
CA GLY A 12 -0.33 -2.00 8.21
C GLY A 12 -0.84 -2.60 6.90
N LYS A 13 -0.72 -1.89 5.76
CA LYS A 13 -1.21 -2.33 4.44
C LYS A 13 -0.73 -3.72 4.04
N SER A 14 0.58 -3.97 4.08
CA SER A 14 1.15 -5.27 3.70
C SER A 14 0.69 -6.40 4.63
N THR A 15 0.41 -6.10 5.90
CA THR A 15 -0.17 -7.06 6.85
C THR A 15 -1.62 -7.37 6.47
N LEU A 16 -2.44 -6.34 6.21
CA LEU A 16 -3.82 -6.51 5.75
C LEU A 16 -3.88 -7.29 4.43
N ALA A 17 -3.05 -6.92 3.45
CA ALA A 17 -2.95 -7.58 2.16
C ALA A 17 -2.57 -9.07 2.32
N ARG A 18 -1.58 -9.38 3.16
CA ARG A 18 -1.17 -10.76 3.43
C ARG A 18 -2.27 -11.56 4.10
N ASN A 19 -2.94 -10.99 5.11
CA ASN A 19 -4.04 -11.67 5.80
C ASN A 19 -5.21 -11.99 4.84
N LEU A 20 -5.57 -11.03 3.96
CA LEU A 20 -6.60 -11.23 2.95
C LEU A 20 -6.16 -12.25 1.89
N ALA A 21 -4.91 -12.20 1.43
CA ALA A 21 -4.36 -13.15 0.47
C ALA A 21 -4.40 -14.58 1.02
N THR A 22 -3.93 -14.79 2.26
CA THR A 22 -3.97 -16.09 2.93
C THR A 22 -5.39 -16.62 3.07
N ARG A 23 -6.37 -15.76 3.37
CA ARG A 23 -7.78 -16.17 3.56
C ARG A 23 -8.52 -16.47 2.28
N THR A 24 -8.28 -15.68 1.24
CA THR A 24 -9.07 -15.73 0.00
C THR A 24 -8.37 -16.52 -1.11
N GLY A 25 -7.08 -16.84 -0.96
CA GLY A 25 -6.25 -17.36 -2.04
C GLY A 25 -5.95 -16.32 -3.14
N THR A 26 -6.31 -15.06 -2.94
CA THR A 26 -6.08 -13.98 -3.92
C THR A 26 -4.62 -13.51 -3.86
N PRO A 27 -3.89 -13.40 -4.98
CA PRO A 27 -2.52 -12.92 -4.96
C PRO A 27 -2.45 -11.45 -4.51
N ALA A 28 -1.48 -11.16 -3.63
CA ALA A 28 -1.17 -9.80 -3.20
C ALA A 28 0.12 -9.30 -3.87
N VAL A 29 0.10 -8.04 -4.33
CA VAL A 29 1.23 -7.38 -4.99
C VAL A 29 1.48 -6.03 -4.33
N ASP A 30 2.74 -5.80 -3.95
CA ASP A 30 3.24 -4.51 -3.47
C ASP A 30 3.56 -3.62 -4.67
N LEU A 31 3.11 -2.37 -4.64
CA LEU A 31 3.34 -1.38 -5.70
C LEU A 31 4.81 -1.02 -5.93
N ASP A 32 5.70 -1.27 -4.96
CA ASP A 32 7.15 -1.18 -5.17
C ASP A 32 7.62 -2.11 -6.31
N THR A 33 6.90 -3.19 -6.60
CA THR A 33 7.16 -4.07 -7.77
C THR A 33 7.08 -3.32 -9.11
N PHE A 34 6.29 -2.25 -9.19
CA PHE A 34 6.10 -1.46 -10.41
C PHE A 34 6.85 -0.13 -10.36
N ALA A 35 7.07 0.43 -9.16
CA ALA A 35 7.65 1.76 -8.99
C ALA A 35 9.16 1.85 -9.26
N TRP A 36 9.88 0.72 -9.22
CA TRP A 36 11.35 0.68 -9.32
C TRP A 36 11.83 -0.07 -10.57
N GLU A 37 12.97 0.34 -11.11
CA GLU A 37 13.58 -0.31 -12.28
C GLU A 37 14.05 -1.73 -11.93
N PRO A 38 13.70 -2.76 -12.73
CA PRO A 38 14.13 -4.13 -12.47
C PRO A 38 15.66 -4.26 -12.45
N GLY A 39 16.18 -4.89 -11.40
CA GLY A 39 17.62 -5.12 -11.26
C GLY A 39 18.44 -3.88 -10.87
N GLN A 40 17.81 -2.74 -10.63
CA GLN A 40 18.47 -1.51 -10.18
C GLN A 40 17.99 -1.13 -8.77
N VAL A 41 18.94 -0.81 -7.90
CA VAL A 41 18.62 -0.46 -6.51
C VAL A 41 18.19 1.00 -6.44
N ALA A 42 16.96 1.24 -5.98
CA ALA A 42 16.41 2.58 -5.71
C ALA A 42 16.40 3.54 -6.91
N VAL A 43 16.28 3.01 -8.13
CA VAL A 43 16.06 3.81 -9.35
C VAL A 43 14.56 3.80 -9.68
N PRO A 44 13.85 4.93 -9.52
CA PRO A 44 12.43 4.99 -9.82
C PRO A 44 12.19 4.82 -11.32
N ARG A 45 11.16 4.08 -11.69
CA ARG A 45 10.67 4.03 -13.06
C ARG A 45 10.00 5.33 -13.45
N ASP A 46 9.92 5.55 -14.76
CA ASP A 46 9.03 6.56 -15.30
C ASP A 46 7.59 6.34 -14.76
N PRO A 47 6.96 7.36 -14.14
CA PRO A 47 5.65 7.20 -13.52
C PRO A 47 4.55 6.73 -14.48
N ALA A 48 4.60 7.14 -15.75
CA ALA A 48 3.62 6.74 -16.74
C ALA A 48 3.79 5.27 -17.14
N LEU A 49 5.04 4.80 -17.28
CA LEU A 49 5.32 3.38 -17.51
C LEU A 49 4.91 2.51 -16.31
N ALA A 50 5.22 2.94 -15.08
CA ALA A 50 4.81 2.23 -13.88
C ALA A 50 3.28 2.12 -13.76
N ALA A 51 2.55 3.21 -14.04
CA ALA A 51 1.09 3.20 -14.06
C ALA A 51 0.51 2.31 -15.17
N ALA A 52 1.13 2.31 -16.36
CA ALA A 52 0.73 1.44 -17.46
C ALA A 52 0.90 -0.04 -17.11
N ASP A 53 1.98 -0.41 -16.41
CA ASP A 53 2.21 -1.78 -15.98
C ASP A 53 1.23 -2.25 -14.91
N VAL A 54 0.85 -1.36 -13.97
CA VAL A 54 -0.24 -1.64 -13.01
C VAL A 54 -1.55 -1.89 -13.75
N ALA A 55 -1.91 -1.02 -14.70
CA ALA A 55 -3.14 -1.19 -15.49
C ALA A 55 -3.13 -2.50 -16.30
N ALA A 56 -1.99 -2.84 -16.93
CA ALA A 56 -1.82 -4.10 -17.66
C ALA A 56 -1.94 -5.32 -16.75
N PHE A 57 -1.36 -5.27 -15.54
CA PHE A 57 -1.51 -6.31 -14.54
C PHE A 57 -2.98 -6.51 -14.15
N CYS A 58 -3.70 -5.42 -13.84
CA CYS A 58 -5.12 -5.47 -13.49
C CYS A 58 -6.01 -6.00 -14.64
N ALA A 59 -5.67 -5.73 -15.89
CA ALA A 59 -6.41 -6.20 -17.07
C ALA A 59 -6.22 -7.71 -17.33
N THR A 60 -5.06 -8.25 -16.97
CA THR A 60 -4.71 -9.66 -17.23
C THR A 60 -5.09 -10.61 -16.09
N HIS A 61 -5.36 -10.08 -14.89
CA HIS A 61 -5.70 -10.86 -13.70
C HIS A 61 -7.15 -10.65 -13.26
N GLN A 62 -7.91 -11.75 -13.10
CA GLN A 62 -9.31 -11.66 -12.67
C GLN A 62 -9.47 -11.26 -11.19
N ALA A 63 -8.50 -11.63 -10.34
CA ALA A 63 -8.49 -11.33 -8.92
C ALA A 63 -7.09 -10.90 -8.46
N TRP A 64 -7.03 -9.90 -7.58
CA TRP A 64 -5.78 -9.34 -7.06
C TRP A 64 -6.05 -8.47 -5.81
N ILE A 65 -5.01 -8.37 -4.97
CA ILE A 65 -4.89 -7.38 -3.92
C ILE A 65 -3.65 -6.54 -4.24
N ILE A 66 -3.82 -5.25 -4.53
CA ILE A 66 -2.71 -4.34 -4.79
C ILE A 66 -2.59 -3.38 -3.61
N GLU A 67 -1.40 -3.16 -3.09
CA GLU A 67 -1.18 -2.30 -1.94
C GLU A 67 0.04 -1.40 -2.10
N GLY A 68 -0.03 -0.19 -1.55
CA GLY A 68 1.12 0.72 -1.54
C GLY A 68 0.76 2.14 -1.11
N CYS A 69 1.73 3.04 -1.22
CA CYS A 69 1.56 4.44 -0.84
C CYS A 69 1.56 5.43 -2.02
N TYR A 70 1.67 4.94 -3.26
CA TYR A 70 1.64 5.77 -4.47
C TYR A 70 0.19 5.99 -4.92
N ALA A 71 -0.33 7.21 -4.78
CA ALA A 71 -1.72 7.50 -5.14
C ALA A 71 -1.98 7.30 -6.64
N GLU A 72 -1.06 7.74 -7.50
CA GLU A 72 -1.19 7.61 -8.94
C GLU A 72 -1.10 6.15 -9.42
N LEU A 73 -0.31 5.29 -8.76
CA LEU A 73 -0.34 3.86 -9.09
C LEU A 73 -1.62 3.18 -8.59
N ILE A 74 -2.14 3.56 -7.41
CA ILE A 74 -3.47 3.09 -6.97
C ILE A 74 -4.56 3.59 -7.93
N ARG A 75 -4.46 4.82 -8.46
CA ARG A 75 -5.40 5.38 -9.44
C ARG A 75 -5.51 4.48 -10.68
N ALA A 76 -4.40 3.93 -11.16
CA ALA A 76 -4.38 3.03 -12.32
C ALA A 76 -5.24 1.76 -12.11
N THR A 77 -5.51 1.36 -10.86
CA THR A 77 -6.36 0.20 -10.54
C THR A 77 -7.87 0.51 -10.61
N LEU A 78 -8.26 1.78 -10.45
CA LEU A 78 -9.66 2.19 -10.25
C LEU A 78 -10.62 1.88 -11.42
N PRO A 79 -10.20 1.90 -12.70
CA PRO A 79 -11.06 1.49 -13.82
C PRO A 79 -11.61 0.06 -13.69
N HIS A 80 -10.93 -0.81 -12.95
CA HIS A 80 -11.36 -2.19 -12.71
C HIS A 80 -12.35 -2.35 -11.54
N ARG A 81 -12.79 -1.22 -10.97
CA ARG A 81 -13.69 -1.09 -9.84
C ARG A 81 -13.34 -1.96 -8.61
N PRO A 82 -12.12 -1.87 -8.05
CA PRO A 82 -11.77 -2.57 -6.82
C PRO A 82 -12.53 -2.01 -5.61
N THR A 83 -12.58 -2.78 -4.53
CA THR A 83 -12.80 -2.19 -3.21
C THR A 83 -11.55 -1.40 -2.81
N LEU A 84 -11.66 -0.08 -2.72
CA LEU A 84 -10.56 0.79 -2.27
C LEU A 84 -10.56 0.92 -0.74
N VAL A 85 -9.52 0.43 -0.10
CA VAL A 85 -9.30 0.56 1.34
C VAL A 85 -8.25 1.63 1.59
N PHE A 86 -8.62 2.70 2.30
CA PHE A 86 -7.68 3.69 2.78
C PHE A 86 -7.39 3.47 4.27
N LEU A 87 -6.16 3.03 4.58
CA LEU A 87 -5.72 2.70 5.93
C LEU A 87 -4.89 3.84 6.54
N GLU A 88 -5.49 4.54 7.50
CA GLU A 88 -4.95 5.71 8.19
C GLU A 88 -5.11 5.61 9.72
N PRO A 89 -4.37 4.71 10.40
CA PRO A 89 -4.48 4.49 11.85
C PRO A 89 -3.85 5.62 12.70
N GLY A 90 -3.37 6.70 12.07
CA GLY A 90 -2.66 7.79 12.74
C GLY A 90 -1.15 7.60 12.81
N VAL A 91 -0.43 8.70 13.09
CA VAL A 91 1.04 8.76 13.03
C VAL A 91 1.70 7.84 14.06
N GLU A 92 1.17 7.79 15.28
CA GLU A 92 1.77 7.01 16.36
C GLU A 92 1.71 5.51 16.09
N ALA A 93 0.60 5.00 15.54
CA ALA A 93 0.50 3.61 15.11
C ALA A 93 1.52 3.29 14.00
N CYS A 94 1.64 4.16 12.98
CA CYS A 94 2.63 3.98 11.92
C CYS A 94 4.08 3.96 12.46
N LEU A 95 4.41 4.87 13.38
CA LEU A 95 5.73 4.93 14.00
C LEU A 95 6.01 3.70 14.87
N ALA A 96 5.03 3.24 15.64
CA ALA A 96 5.14 2.02 16.44
C ALA A 96 5.42 0.80 15.56
N HIS A 97 4.68 0.64 14.45
CA HIS A 97 4.92 -0.42 13.49
C HIS A 97 6.32 -0.34 12.87
N CYS A 98 6.77 0.84 12.46
CA CYS A 98 8.12 1.01 11.91
C CYS A 98 9.22 0.62 12.90
N ARG A 99 9.07 0.96 14.18
CA ARG A 99 10.01 0.57 15.25
C ARG A 99 10.00 -0.94 15.52
N ALA A 100 8.83 -1.57 15.41
CA ALA A 100 8.65 -2.99 15.66
C ALA A 100 8.98 -3.89 14.45
N ARG A 101 9.37 -3.32 13.29
CA ARG A 101 9.66 -4.11 12.09
C ARG A 101 10.78 -5.12 12.36
N PRO A 102 10.56 -6.42 12.07
CA PRO A 102 11.65 -7.38 12.04
C PRO A 102 12.62 -7.04 10.91
N TRP A 103 13.77 -7.72 10.90
CA TRP A 103 14.69 -7.61 9.76
C TRP A 103 13.99 -8.04 8.46
N GLU A 104 14.06 -7.20 7.44
CA GLU A 104 13.52 -7.43 6.10
C GLU A 104 14.67 -7.84 5.16
N PRO A 105 15.05 -9.15 5.08
CA PRO A 105 16.21 -9.60 4.31
C PRO A 105 16.08 -9.39 2.80
N HIS A 106 14.86 -9.16 2.32
CA HIS A 106 14.58 -8.81 0.92
C HIS A 106 14.86 -7.33 0.61
N LYS A 107 15.06 -6.47 1.62
CA LYS A 107 15.37 -5.04 1.48
C LYS A 107 16.76 -4.66 1.96
N TYR A 108 17.26 -5.33 2.99
CA TYR A 108 18.52 -4.97 3.66
C TYR A 108 19.39 -6.20 3.88
N ALA A 109 20.71 -6.06 3.70
CA ALA A 109 21.64 -7.17 3.87
C ALA A 109 21.78 -7.60 5.34
N SER A 110 21.45 -6.72 6.29
CA SER A 110 21.46 -7.01 7.72
C SER A 110 20.46 -6.15 8.51
N LYS A 111 20.14 -6.57 9.75
CA LYS A 111 19.34 -5.77 10.68
C LYS A 111 20.01 -4.43 11.02
N ALA A 112 21.35 -4.39 11.10
CA ALA A 112 22.08 -3.16 11.38
C ALA A 112 21.94 -2.13 10.24
N GLU A 113 21.98 -2.56 8.98
CA GLU A 113 21.74 -1.68 7.83
C GLU A 113 20.31 -1.13 7.81
N GLN A 114 19.32 -1.96 8.14
CA GLN A 114 17.93 -1.52 8.28
C GLN A 114 17.79 -0.48 9.39
N ASP A 115 18.38 -0.73 10.55
CA ASP A 115 18.30 0.16 11.71
C ASP A 115 18.97 1.50 11.45
N ALA A 116 20.05 1.52 10.66
CA ALA A 116 20.69 2.77 10.21
C ALA A 116 19.76 3.66 9.36
N ARG A 117 18.71 3.09 8.75
CA ARG A 117 17.68 3.84 7.99
C ARG A 117 16.47 4.24 8.83
N LEU A 118 16.36 3.76 10.07
CA LEU A 118 15.16 3.93 10.88
C LEU A 118 14.84 5.40 11.15
N ALA A 119 15.83 6.23 11.50
CA ALA A 119 15.60 7.65 11.76
C ALA A 119 14.96 8.37 10.57
N PHE A 120 15.54 8.18 9.37
CA PHE A 120 14.98 8.70 8.13
C PHE A 120 13.57 8.18 7.85
N LEU A 121 13.33 6.88 8.05
CA LEU A 121 12.00 6.29 7.87
C LEU A 121 10.96 6.91 8.82
N LEU A 122 11.31 7.16 10.09
CA LEU A 122 10.40 7.77 11.05
C LEU A 122 10.06 9.22 10.66
N ASP A 123 11.04 9.99 10.19
CA ASP A 123 10.80 11.35 9.70
C ASP A 123 9.94 11.36 8.44
N TRP A 124 10.17 10.40 7.53
CA TRP A 124 9.28 10.16 6.41
C TRP A 124 7.85 9.84 6.88
N VAL A 125 7.67 8.91 7.81
CA VAL A 125 6.32 8.57 8.31
C VAL A 125 5.61 9.79 8.92
N ARG A 126 6.32 10.66 9.64
CA ARG A 126 5.75 11.91 10.19
C ARG A 126 5.37 12.90 9.11
N ALA A 127 6.25 13.12 8.14
CA ALA A 127 6.03 14.10 7.09
C ALA A 127 4.83 13.74 6.18
N TYR A 128 4.33 12.50 6.19
CA TYR A 128 3.12 12.11 5.45
C TYR A 128 1.93 13.07 5.61
N TYR A 129 1.72 13.60 6.82
CA TYR A 129 0.57 14.43 7.15
C TYR A 129 0.69 15.88 6.67
N THR A 130 1.90 16.32 6.28
CA THR A 130 2.18 17.72 5.91
C THR A 130 2.91 17.87 4.58
N ARG A 131 3.53 16.80 4.06
CA ARG A 131 4.21 16.82 2.77
C ARG A 131 3.20 17.00 1.64
N GLU A 132 3.70 17.47 0.51
CA GLU A 132 2.95 17.50 -0.74
C GLU A 132 3.32 16.31 -1.62
N GLY A 133 2.57 16.14 -2.72
CA GLY A 133 2.84 15.14 -3.74
C GLY A 133 2.13 13.80 -3.53
N ASP A 134 2.41 12.86 -4.43
CA ASP A 134 1.74 11.57 -4.58
C ASP A 134 1.70 10.71 -3.30
N LEU A 135 2.73 10.83 -2.47
CA LEU A 135 2.96 10.03 -1.27
C LEU A 135 2.43 10.72 0.01
N SER A 136 1.55 11.71 -0.12
CA SER A 136 1.01 12.54 0.97
C SER A 136 -0.38 12.11 1.43
N LEU A 137 -0.75 12.51 2.65
CA LEU A 137 -2.13 12.39 3.13
C LEU A 137 -3.11 13.10 2.21
N ALA A 138 -2.78 14.31 1.76
CA ALA A 138 -3.65 15.11 0.90
C ALA A 138 -3.94 14.39 -0.44
N ALA A 139 -2.92 13.80 -1.08
CA ALA A 139 -3.09 13.01 -2.30
C ALA A 139 -3.94 11.75 -2.05
N HIS A 140 -3.72 11.07 -0.92
CA HIS A 140 -4.47 9.86 -0.58
C HIS A 140 -5.95 10.15 -0.32
N GLN A 141 -6.23 11.23 0.41
CA GLN A 141 -7.59 11.73 0.65
C GLN A 141 -8.27 12.13 -0.66
N ALA A 142 -7.60 12.93 -1.49
CA ALA A 142 -8.16 13.36 -2.78
C ALA A 142 -8.51 12.17 -3.69
N LEU A 143 -7.63 11.16 -3.78
CA LEU A 143 -7.90 9.95 -4.55
C LEU A 143 -9.10 9.17 -3.98
N PHE A 144 -9.13 8.98 -2.65
CA PHE A 144 -10.21 8.26 -1.98
C PHE A 144 -11.55 8.97 -2.14
N GLU A 145 -11.59 10.29 -1.98
CA GLU A 145 -12.79 11.11 -2.11
C GLU A 145 -13.33 11.10 -3.55
N ALA A 146 -12.45 11.27 -4.54
CA ALA A 146 -12.81 11.27 -5.95
C ALA A 146 -13.29 9.91 -6.49
N TYR A 147 -12.95 8.80 -5.82
CA TYR A 147 -13.35 7.48 -6.27
C TYR A 147 -14.83 7.18 -5.94
N GLU A 148 -15.63 6.87 -6.95
CA GLU A 148 -17.08 6.59 -6.80
C GLU A 148 -17.42 5.09 -6.63
N GLY A 149 -16.42 4.21 -6.66
CA GLY A 149 -16.63 2.78 -6.46
C GLY A 149 -16.68 2.36 -4.98
N PRO A 150 -16.71 1.05 -4.71
CA PRO A 150 -16.72 0.53 -3.34
C PRO A 150 -15.47 1.01 -2.60
N LYS A 151 -15.65 1.70 -1.47
CA LYS A 151 -14.53 2.25 -0.72
C LYS A 151 -14.78 2.25 0.78
N GLN A 152 -13.72 2.06 1.55
CA GLN A 152 -13.74 2.06 3.00
C GLN A 152 -12.49 2.74 3.55
N LYS A 153 -12.66 3.64 4.52
CA LYS A 153 -11.57 4.23 5.28
C LYS A 153 -11.47 3.54 6.63
N LEU A 154 -10.27 3.15 7.02
CA LEU A 154 -9.97 2.51 8.31
C LEU A 154 -9.05 3.44 9.11
N THR A 155 -9.54 3.91 10.25
CA THR A 155 -8.80 4.83 11.15
C THR A 155 -8.19 4.12 12.36
N ALA A 156 -8.23 2.79 12.36
CA ALA A 156 -7.63 1.92 13.36
C ALA A 156 -7.07 0.67 12.67
N GLU A 157 -6.29 -0.11 13.41
CA GLU A 157 -5.80 -1.39 12.92
C GLU A 157 -6.98 -2.34 12.60
N PRO A 158 -6.98 -3.00 11.42
CA PRO A 158 -8.06 -3.92 11.07
C PRO A 158 -8.04 -5.12 12.01
N ASP A 159 -9.13 -5.32 12.75
CA ASP A 159 -9.35 -6.52 13.55
C ASP A 159 -9.80 -7.70 12.68
N GLU A 160 -9.94 -8.86 13.31
CA GLU A 160 -10.38 -10.10 12.66
C GLU A 160 -11.74 -9.95 11.94
N ALA A 161 -12.67 -9.22 12.55
CA ALA A 161 -13.99 -8.99 11.98
C ALA A 161 -13.91 -8.13 10.72
N CYS A 162 -13.09 -7.07 10.74
CA CYS A 162 -12.83 -6.22 9.57
C CYS A 162 -12.18 -7.02 8.43
N VAL A 163 -11.17 -7.85 8.73
CA VAL A 163 -10.52 -8.71 7.73
C VAL A 163 -11.53 -9.70 7.14
N ALA A 164 -12.37 -10.32 7.96
CA ALA A 164 -13.40 -11.26 7.49
C ALA A 164 -14.45 -10.56 6.61
N ALA A 165 -14.88 -9.35 6.96
CA ALA A 165 -15.82 -8.57 6.16
C ALA A 165 -15.20 -8.18 4.80
N LEU A 166 -13.97 -7.70 4.78
CA LEU A 166 -13.26 -7.36 3.55
C LEU A 166 -13.08 -8.58 2.63
N ALA A 167 -12.78 -9.75 3.19
CA ALA A 167 -12.65 -11.00 2.44
C ALA A 167 -13.93 -11.40 1.67
N GLN A 168 -15.10 -10.95 2.12
CA GLN A 168 -16.39 -11.23 1.49
C GLN A 168 -16.77 -10.24 0.38
N THR A 169 -16.11 -9.08 0.29
CA THR A 169 -16.46 -8.01 -0.67
C THR A 169 -16.17 -8.32 -2.14
N GLY A 170 -15.70 -9.54 -2.46
CA GLY A 170 -15.29 -9.92 -3.82
C GLY A 170 -15.67 -11.33 -4.25
N ALA A 171 -16.67 -11.92 -3.59
CA ALA A 171 -17.38 -13.13 -4.01
C ALA A 171 -18.64 -12.77 -4.83
#